data_AF-A0A961LA62-F1
#
_entry.id   AF-A0A961LA62-F1
#
_cell.length_a   1.000
_cell.length_b   1.000
_cell.length_c   1.000
_cell.angle_alpha   90.00
_cell.angle_beta   90.00
_cell.angle_gamma   90.00
#
_symmetry.space_group_name_H-M   'P 1'
#
loop_
_entity.id
_entity.type
_entity.pdbx_description
1 polymer ?
#
loop_
_entity_poly.entity_id
_entity_poly.type
_entity_poly.pdbx_seq_one_letter_code
_entity_poly.pdbx_strand_id
1 'polypeptide(L)'
;HELCARAGLDTALIDAGELADIVQGYVISALESPRASIATLARHFGFDAVESGGVIRFLPRGRPPVAVISPDQFVAAQGDVMELTRGQETELPQALKWQVIRADEEYDTATVEARRITVDASRIASESFPLAVPTEDADRRCRRALMEAWIGREVLSARLPPSRLALDPGDVVALDHDGRQVT
;
A
#
# COMPACT_ATOMS: atom_id res chain seq x y z
N HIS A 1 3.83 0.20 16.62
CA HIS A 1 3.93 -0.39 17.98
C HIS A 1 2.76 0.01 18.90
N GLU A 2 2.54 1.30 19.22
CA GLU A 2 1.53 1.72 20.22
C GLU A 2 0.11 1.21 19.94
N LEU A 3 -0.39 1.33 18.70
CA LEU A 3 -1.73 0.87 18.32
C LEU A 3 -1.91 -0.64 18.52
N CYS A 4 -0.90 -1.44 18.17
CA CYS A 4 -0.93 -2.88 18.36
C CYS A 4 -0.90 -3.25 19.85
N ALA A 5 -0.09 -2.55 20.65
CA ALA A 5 -0.05 -2.75 22.10
C ALA A 5 -1.39 -2.41 22.76
N ARG A 6 -2.08 -1.34 22.32
CA ARG A 6 -3.45 -1.00 22.74
C ARG A 6 -4.47 -2.08 22.38
N ALA A 7 -4.21 -2.88 21.35
CA ALA A 7 -5.03 -4.03 20.98
C ALA A 7 -4.74 -5.29 21.81
N GLY A 8 -3.76 -5.24 22.73
CA GLY A 8 -3.33 -6.38 23.55
C GLY A 8 -2.32 -7.31 22.87
N LEU A 9 -1.70 -6.89 21.76
CA LEU A 9 -0.61 -7.64 21.14
C LEU A 9 0.68 -7.46 21.96
N ASP A 10 1.38 -8.56 22.21
CA ASP A 10 2.73 -8.51 22.76
C ASP A 10 3.67 -7.81 21.76
N THR A 11 4.53 -6.94 22.29
CA THR A 11 5.63 -6.31 21.55
C THR A 11 6.51 -7.28 20.77
N ALA A 12 6.67 -8.52 21.27
CA ALA A 12 7.43 -9.55 20.57
C ALA A 12 6.77 -10.06 19.28
N LEU A 13 5.47 -9.81 19.11
CA LEU A 13 4.68 -10.21 17.93
C LEU A 13 4.51 -9.06 16.91
N ILE A 14 5.26 -7.96 17.09
CA ILE A 14 5.16 -6.76 16.27
C ILE A 14 6.53 -6.43 15.71
N ASP A 15 6.64 -6.42 14.39
CA ASP A 15 7.83 -5.96 13.68
C ASP A 15 7.48 -4.77 12.80
N ALA A 16 7.90 -3.58 13.22
CA ALA A 16 7.80 -2.36 12.43
C ALA A 16 9.19 -1.77 12.11
N GLY A 17 10.25 -2.60 12.15
CA GLY A 17 11.63 -2.15 11.98
C GLY A 17 11.95 -1.61 10.58
N GLU A 18 11.16 -1.99 9.58
CA GLU A 18 11.31 -1.49 8.20
C GLU A 18 10.61 -0.15 7.95
N LEU A 19 9.78 0.34 8.88
CA LEU A 19 9.15 1.65 8.76
C LEU A 19 10.11 2.75 9.22
N ALA A 20 10.46 3.66 8.30
CA ALA A 20 11.37 4.77 8.58
C ALA A 20 10.67 6.13 8.75
N ASP A 21 9.39 6.24 8.40
CA ASP A 21 8.64 7.49 8.48
C ASP A 21 8.33 7.90 9.93
N ILE A 22 8.37 9.22 10.17
CA ILE A 22 8.00 9.83 11.44
C ILE A 22 6.56 10.35 11.36
N VAL A 23 5.77 10.02 12.38
CA VAL A 23 4.42 10.57 12.58
C VAL A 23 4.55 11.78 13.51
N GLN A 24 4.41 13.00 12.99
CA GLN A 24 4.53 14.22 13.79
C GLN A 24 3.32 14.41 14.72
N GLY A 25 2.12 14.05 14.25
CA GLY A 25 0.92 14.04 15.05
C GLY A 25 -0.17 13.20 14.39
N TYR A 26 -0.92 12.46 15.19
CA TYR A 26 -2.07 11.68 14.75
C TYR A 26 -3.18 11.75 15.79
N VAL A 27 -4.37 12.16 15.36
CA VAL A 27 -5.52 12.35 16.24
C VAL A 27 -6.52 11.22 16.03
N ILE A 28 -6.79 10.48 17.10
CA ILE A 28 -7.87 9.49 17.16
C ILE A 28 -9.02 10.15 17.93
N SER A 29 -9.94 10.77 17.20
CA SER A 29 -11.02 11.60 17.77
C SER A 29 -12.26 10.80 18.19
N ALA A 30 -12.39 9.56 17.73
CA ALA A 30 -13.51 8.68 18.02
C ALA A 30 -13.02 7.31 18.51
N LEU A 31 -13.92 6.57 19.16
CA LEU A 31 -13.65 5.18 19.51
C LEU A 31 -13.60 4.35 18.22
N GLU A 32 -12.40 4.03 17.78
CA GLU A 32 -12.17 3.17 16.63
C GLU A 32 -11.25 2.00 16.98
N SER A 33 -11.33 0.94 16.18
CA SER A 33 -10.44 -0.21 16.35
C SER A 33 -9.00 0.18 16.01
N PRO A 34 -7.99 -0.37 16.70
CA PRO A 34 -6.58 -0.16 16.31
C PRO A 34 -6.28 -0.51 14.86
N ARG A 35 -7.00 -1.49 14.29
CA ARG A 35 -6.92 -1.84 12.87
C ARG A 35 -7.34 -0.69 11.96
N ALA A 36 -8.41 0.03 12.31
CA ALA A 36 -8.87 1.19 11.54
C ALA A 36 -7.80 2.29 11.55
N SER A 37 -7.25 2.59 12.72
CA SER A 37 -6.16 3.57 12.85
C SER A 37 -4.91 3.17 12.05
N ILE A 38 -4.52 1.89 12.12
CA ILE A 38 -3.42 1.33 11.33
C ILE A 38 -3.72 1.44 9.83
N ALA A 39 -4.95 1.16 9.39
CA ALA A 39 -5.32 1.26 7.98
C ALA A 39 -5.21 2.71 7.46
N THR A 40 -5.57 3.70 8.28
CA THR A 40 -5.38 5.12 7.95
C THR A 40 -3.90 5.47 7.79
N LEU A 41 -3.05 4.99 8.70
CA LEU A 41 -1.60 5.18 8.60
C LEU A 41 -1.03 4.44 7.37
N ALA A 42 -1.42 3.19 7.14
CA ALA A 42 -1.01 2.38 5.99
C ALA A 42 -1.34 3.08 4.67
N ARG A 43 -2.55 3.65 4.57
CA ARG A 43 -3.00 4.42 3.41
C ARG A 43 -2.15 5.67 3.19
N HIS A 44 -1.88 6.44 4.24
CA HIS A 44 -1.13 7.70 4.13
C HIS A 44 0.36 7.46 3.84
N PHE A 45 1.02 6.60 4.62
CA PHE A 45 2.46 6.35 4.55
C PHE A 45 2.85 5.35 3.46
N GLY A 46 1.93 4.47 3.05
CA GLY A 46 2.19 3.50 1.97
C GLY A 46 2.93 2.27 2.47
N PHE A 47 2.37 1.60 3.47
CA PHE A 47 2.88 0.32 3.96
C PHE A 47 1.75 -0.69 4.03
N ASP A 48 2.11 -1.96 4.14
CA ASP A 48 1.19 -3.07 4.37
C ASP A 48 1.49 -3.73 5.72
N ALA A 49 0.44 -4.25 6.34
CA ALA A 49 0.55 -5.05 7.55
C ALA A 49 0.23 -6.50 7.20
N VAL A 50 1.24 -7.37 7.29
CA VAL A 50 1.18 -8.78 6.91
C VAL A 50 1.55 -9.67 8.09
N GLU A 51 1.03 -10.88 8.11
CA GLU A 51 1.40 -11.88 9.12
C GLU A 51 2.45 -12.82 8.53
N SER A 52 3.53 -13.04 9.28
CA SER A 52 4.66 -13.87 8.92
C SER A 52 5.14 -14.65 10.13
N GLY A 53 4.92 -15.97 10.14
CA GLY A 53 5.40 -16.85 11.20
C GLY A 53 4.89 -16.47 12.60
N GLY A 54 3.67 -15.96 12.71
CA GLY A 54 3.03 -15.49 13.94
C GLY A 54 3.35 -14.05 14.33
N VAL A 55 4.18 -13.35 13.56
CA VAL A 55 4.55 -11.94 13.80
C VAL A 55 3.87 -11.05 12.77
N ILE A 56 3.30 -9.94 13.22
CA ILE A 56 2.76 -8.92 12.32
C ILE A 56 3.92 -8.02 11.88
N ARG A 57 4.26 -8.09 10.60
CA ARG A 57 5.26 -7.25 9.96
C ARG A 57 4.61 -6.07 9.25
N PHE A 58 5.20 -4.89 9.43
CA PHE A 58 4.81 -3.67 8.75
C PHE A 58 5.87 -3.32 7.69
N LEU A 59 5.51 -3.48 6.42
CA LEU A 59 6.44 -3.42 5.30
C LEU A 59 6.10 -2.22 4.40
N PRO A 60 7.07 -1.35 4.07
CA PRO A 60 6.83 -0.27 3.12
C PRO A 60 6.53 -0.83 1.73
N ARG A 61 5.68 -0.15 0.96
CA ARG A 61 5.42 -0.48 -0.45
C ARG A 61 6.56 -0.03 -1.35
N GLY A 62 6.73 -0.70 -2.48
CA GLY A 62 7.80 -0.39 -3.45
C GLY A 62 9.18 -0.94 -3.06
N ARG A 63 9.21 -2.02 -2.25
CA ARG A 63 10.43 -2.77 -1.94
C ARG A 63 10.99 -3.43 -3.21
N PRO A 64 12.31 -3.66 -3.30
CA PRO A 64 12.89 -4.41 -4.41
C PRO A 64 12.37 -5.86 -4.41
N PRO A 65 12.28 -6.49 -5.59
CA PRO A 65 11.84 -7.88 -5.69
C PRO A 65 12.81 -8.82 -4.98
N VAL A 66 12.28 -9.76 -4.19
CA VAL A 66 13.06 -10.79 -3.48
C VAL A 66 13.31 -12.02 -4.34
N ALA A 67 12.54 -12.19 -5.42
CA ALA A 67 12.68 -13.29 -6.36
C ALA A 67 12.26 -12.87 -7.77
N VAL A 68 12.82 -13.55 -8.78
CA VAL A 68 12.35 -13.51 -10.16
C VAL A 68 11.61 -14.83 -10.44
N ILE A 69 10.44 -14.74 -11.06
CA ILE A 69 9.59 -15.89 -11.40
C ILE A 69 9.28 -15.87 -12.88
N SER A 70 9.60 -16.95 -13.56
CA SER A 70 9.26 -17.15 -14.98
C SER A 70 7.97 -17.97 -15.09
N PRO A 71 7.13 -17.76 -16.12
CA PRO A 71 5.84 -18.45 -16.27
C PRO A 71 5.90 -19.98 -16.21
N ASP A 72 7.00 -20.58 -16.65
CA ASP A 72 7.27 -22.03 -16.60
C ASP A 72 7.47 -22.57 -15.17
N GLN A 73 7.69 -21.68 -14.20
CA GLN A 73 7.88 -22.03 -12.79
C GLN A 73 6.57 -22.06 -12.00
N PHE A 74 5.46 -21.63 -12.60
CA PHE A 74 4.14 -21.76 -12.00
C PHE A 74 3.59 -23.18 -12.12
N VAL A 75 2.72 -23.55 -11.18
CA VAL A 75 2.01 -24.82 -11.21
C VAL A 75 0.84 -24.70 -12.16
N ALA A 76 0.70 -25.66 -13.09
CA ALA A 76 -0.45 -25.74 -13.96
C ALA A 76 -1.74 -25.83 -13.13
N ALA A 77 -2.63 -24.85 -13.29
CA ALA A 77 -4.00 -24.93 -12.81
C ALA A 77 -4.86 -25.68 -13.85
N GLN A 78 -6.09 -26.04 -13.48
CA GLN A 78 -7.07 -26.44 -14.50
C GLN A 78 -7.41 -25.20 -15.34
N GLY A 79 -6.75 -25.03 -16.48
CA GLY A 79 -6.84 -23.83 -17.32
C GLY A 79 -5.47 -23.19 -17.53
N ASP A 80 -5.43 -21.87 -17.57
CA ASP A 80 -4.19 -21.12 -17.77
C ASP A 80 -3.28 -21.20 -16.54
N VAL A 81 -1.97 -21.20 -16.79
CA VAL A 81 -0.93 -21.25 -15.76
C VAL A 81 -0.90 -19.96 -14.91
N MET A 82 -1.44 -18.89 -15.47
CA MET A 82 -1.46 -17.55 -14.90
C MET A 82 -2.63 -16.76 -15.50
N GLU A 83 -3.38 -16.05 -14.67
CA GLU A 83 -4.53 -15.22 -15.08
C GLU A 83 -4.21 -13.75 -14.82
N LEU A 84 -4.27 -12.92 -15.88
CA LEU A 84 -4.09 -11.47 -15.78
C LEU A 84 -5.46 -10.80 -15.84
N THR A 85 -5.88 -10.22 -14.72
CA THR A 85 -7.09 -9.40 -14.64
C THR A 85 -6.73 -7.93 -14.73
N ARG A 86 -7.38 -7.20 -15.64
CA ARG A 86 -7.23 -5.75 -15.78
C ARG A 86 -8.51 -5.04 -15.38
N GLY A 87 -8.43 -4.18 -14.37
CA GLY A 87 -9.54 -3.37 -13.90
C GLY A 87 -10.02 -2.33 -14.91
N GLN A 88 -11.26 -1.86 -14.74
CA GLN A 88 -11.86 -0.85 -15.60
C GLN A 88 -11.28 0.53 -15.31
N GLU A 89 -10.95 1.27 -16.37
CA GLU A 89 -10.34 2.60 -16.22
C GLU A 89 -11.27 3.60 -15.52
N THR A 90 -12.56 3.50 -15.81
CA THR A 90 -13.61 4.39 -15.28
C THR A 90 -13.79 4.26 -13.76
N GLU A 91 -13.32 3.17 -13.17
CA GLU A 91 -13.32 2.94 -11.72
C GLU A 91 -12.12 3.58 -11.02
N LEU A 92 -11.06 3.91 -11.78
CA LEU A 92 -9.84 4.51 -11.25
C LEU A 92 -9.99 6.02 -11.06
N PRO A 93 -9.36 6.60 -10.02
CA PRO A 93 -9.39 8.03 -9.79
C PRO A 93 -8.57 8.77 -10.85
N GLN A 94 -9.18 9.75 -11.52
CA GLN A 94 -8.47 10.77 -12.29
C GLN A 94 -7.70 11.71 -11.35
N ALA A 95 -8.33 12.08 -10.23
CA ALA A 95 -7.73 12.90 -9.21
C ALA A 95 -7.96 12.34 -7.81
N LEU A 96 -6.98 12.54 -6.94
CA LEU A 96 -7.01 12.18 -5.53
C LEU A 96 -6.80 13.45 -4.71
N LYS A 97 -7.74 13.75 -3.82
CA LYS A 97 -7.69 14.89 -2.90
C LYS A 97 -7.52 14.39 -1.48
N TRP A 98 -6.48 14.85 -0.80
CA TRP A 98 -6.22 14.49 0.58
C TRP A 98 -6.31 15.73 1.46
N GLN A 99 -7.13 15.64 2.51
CA GLN A 99 -7.18 16.63 3.58
C GLN A 99 -6.27 16.20 4.72
N VAL A 100 -5.41 17.10 5.19
CA VAL A 100 -4.43 16.90 6.27
C VAL A 100 -4.39 18.11 7.19
N ILE A 101 -3.75 17.99 8.35
CA ILE A 101 -3.45 19.11 9.25
C ILE A 101 -2.01 19.58 8.98
N ARG A 102 -1.80 20.88 8.75
CA ARG A 102 -0.49 21.44 8.43
C ARG A 102 0.40 21.57 9.66
N ALA A 103 1.42 20.72 9.76
CA ALA A 103 2.36 20.75 10.89
C ALA A 103 3.41 21.88 10.77
N ASP A 104 3.58 22.43 9.57
CA ASP A 104 4.50 23.50 9.20
C ASP A 104 3.94 24.92 9.42
N GLU A 105 2.66 25.04 9.81
CA GLU A 105 1.97 26.32 10.03
C GLU A 105 1.13 26.30 11.34
N GLU A 106 -0.07 26.91 11.33
CA GLU A 106 -0.95 27.08 12.49
C GLU A 106 -1.82 25.84 12.79
N TYR A 107 -1.45 24.65 12.32
CA TYR A 107 -2.22 23.40 12.47
C TYR A 107 -3.66 23.50 11.94
N ASP A 108 -3.85 24.26 10.87
CA ASP A 108 -5.11 24.32 10.14
C ASP A 108 -5.18 23.22 9.07
N THR A 109 -6.37 23.03 8.50
CA THR A 109 -6.61 22.01 7.49
C THR A 109 -6.10 22.48 6.13
N ALA A 110 -5.31 21.66 5.46
CA ALA A 110 -4.95 21.84 4.06
C ALA A 110 -5.46 20.70 3.18
N THR A 111 -5.64 20.99 1.90
CA THR A 111 -5.97 20.00 0.87
C THR A 111 -4.87 19.96 -0.17
N VAL A 112 -4.33 18.77 -0.42
CA VAL A 112 -3.42 18.49 -1.53
C VAL A 112 -4.14 17.68 -2.60
N GLU A 113 -3.78 17.89 -3.86
CA GLU A 113 -4.42 17.21 -5.00
C GLU A 113 -3.37 16.66 -5.97
N ALA A 114 -3.46 15.35 -6.23
CA ALA A 114 -2.77 14.72 -7.34
C ALA A 114 -3.78 14.44 -8.47
N ARG A 115 -3.37 14.64 -9.73
CA ARG A 115 -4.23 14.41 -10.91
C ARG A 115 -3.45 13.79 -12.06
N ARG A 116 -4.08 12.85 -12.78
CA ARG A 116 -3.66 12.39 -14.11
C ARG A 116 -4.37 13.19 -15.20
N ILE A 117 -3.60 13.67 -16.18
CA ILE A 117 -4.08 14.53 -17.28
C ILE A 117 -4.47 13.71 -18.52
N THR A 118 -3.85 12.55 -18.72
CA THR A 118 -3.97 11.74 -19.94
C THR A 118 -4.77 10.45 -19.69
N VAL A 119 -5.99 10.57 -19.19
CA VAL A 119 -6.88 9.42 -18.91
C VAL A 119 -8.33 9.79 -19.21
N ASP A 120 -9.14 8.80 -19.60
CA ASP A 120 -10.58 8.98 -19.85
C ASP A 120 -11.40 8.93 -18.56
N ALA A 121 -10.79 8.45 -17.47
CA ALA A 121 -11.38 8.51 -16.14
C ALA A 121 -11.70 9.96 -15.73
N SER A 122 -12.87 10.18 -15.12
CA SER A 122 -13.32 11.47 -14.60
C SER A 122 -13.57 11.46 -13.08
N ARG A 123 -13.31 10.31 -12.43
CA ARG A 123 -13.58 10.10 -11.00
C ARG A 123 -12.62 10.91 -10.14
N ILE A 124 -13.15 11.58 -9.13
CA ILE A 124 -12.37 12.26 -8.10
C ILE A 124 -12.56 11.49 -6.79
N ALA A 125 -11.48 10.98 -6.21
CA ALA A 125 -11.47 10.40 -4.88
C ALA A 125 -11.04 11.46 -3.86
N SER A 126 -11.68 11.47 -2.69
CA SER A 126 -11.35 12.39 -1.59
C SER A 126 -11.23 11.60 -0.30
N GLU A 127 -10.14 11.83 0.42
CA GLU A 127 -9.83 11.18 1.70
C GLU A 127 -9.39 12.25 2.71
N SER A 128 -9.68 12.03 3.99
CA SER A 128 -9.29 12.93 5.07
C SER A 128 -8.47 12.17 6.10
N PHE A 129 -7.33 12.74 6.48
CA PHE A 129 -6.39 12.15 7.41
C PHE A 129 -6.26 13.09 8.62
N PRO A 130 -6.56 12.61 9.84
CA PRO A 130 -6.33 13.37 11.06
C PRO A 130 -4.85 13.31 11.46
N LEU A 131 -3.97 13.63 10.51
CA LEU A 131 -2.52 13.57 10.62
C LEU A 131 -1.94 14.98 10.47
N ALA A 132 -1.05 15.36 11.39
CA ALA A 132 -0.23 16.55 11.27
C ALA A 132 0.99 16.22 10.42
N VAL A 133 1.07 16.79 9.22
CA VAL A 133 2.11 16.49 8.21
C VAL A 133 2.42 17.78 7.43
N PRO A 134 3.69 18.04 7.07
CA PRO A 134 4.04 19.12 6.14
C PRO A 134 3.32 18.94 4.80
N THR A 135 2.86 20.04 4.20
CA THR A 135 2.06 19.98 2.97
C THR A 135 2.81 19.32 1.81
N GLU A 136 4.13 19.52 1.73
CA GLU A 136 5.00 18.91 0.71
C GLU A 136 5.07 17.38 0.83
N ASP A 137 5.13 16.85 2.05
CA ASP A 137 5.13 15.41 2.30
C ASP A 137 3.77 14.79 1.96
N ALA A 138 2.69 15.49 2.28
CA ALA A 138 1.33 15.08 1.93
C ALA A 138 1.13 15.06 0.41
N ASP A 139 1.60 16.06 -0.34
CA ASP A 139 1.52 16.09 -1.81
C ASP A 139 2.30 14.92 -2.42
N ARG A 140 3.54 14.68 -1.96
CA ARG A 140 4.37 13.56 -2.45
C ARG A 140 3.68 12.21 -2.22
N ARG A 141 3.12 11.98 -1.02
CA ARG A 141 2.40 10.74 -0.69
C ARG A 141 1.07 10.61 -1.44
N CYS A 142 0.36 11.72 -1.68
CA CYS A 142 -0.87 11.74 -2.48
C CYS A 142 -0.60 11.33 -3.94
N ARG A 143 0.49 11.85 -4.54
CA ARG A 143 0.94 11.44 -5.89
C ARG A 143 1.31 9.97 -5.95
N ARG A 144 2.05 9.47 -4.95
CA ARG A 144 2.38 8.04 -4.81
C ARG A 144 1.10 7.20 -4.78
N ALA A 145 0.15 7.53 -3.91
CA ALA A 145 -1.10 6.78 -3.77
C ALA A 145 -1.96 6.78 -5.04
N LEU A 146 -2.00 7.90 -5.78
CA LEU A 146 -2.62 7.96 -7.09
C LEU A 146 -1.93 7.01 -8.07
N MET A 147 -0.59 7.03 -8.13
CA MET A 147 0.19 6.15 -9.00
C MET A 147 -0.04 4.67 -8.65
N GLU A 148 -0.02 4.32 -7.37
CA GLU A 148 -0.31 2.96 -6.88
C GLU A 148 -1.70 2.48 -7.32
N ALA A 149 -2.73 3.32 -7.24
CA ALA A 149 -4.08 2.96 -7.68
C ALA A 149 -4.12 2.62 -9.19
N TRP A 150 -3.32 3.32 -10.01
CA TRP A 150 -3.24 3.05 -11.44
C TRP A 150 -2.35 1.86 -11.79
N ILE A 151 -1.29 1.60 -11.04
CA ILE A 151 -0.44 0.41 -11.20
C ILE A 151 -1.23 -0.83 -10.79
N GLY A 152 -1.94 -0.78 -9.66
CA GLY A 152 -2.78 -1.88 -9.16
C GLY A 152 -4.03 -2.18 -9.99
N ARG A 153 -4.17 -1.54 -11.16
CA ARG A 153 -5.20 -1.89 -12.15
C ARG A 153 -4.99 -3.30 -12.70
N GLU A 154 -3.74 -3.74 -12.81
CA GLU A 154 -3.40 -5.05 -13.34
C GLU A 154 -3.06 -5.98 -12.18
N VAL A 155 -3.80 -7.10 -12.12
CA VAL A 155 -3.67 -8.10 -11.05
C VAL A 155 -3.35 -9.43 -11.69
N LEU A 156 -2.28 -10.05 -11.21
CA LEU A 156 -1.90 -11.40 -11.59
C LEU A 156 -2.35 -12.41 -10.56
N SER A 157 -3.01 -13.49 -11.01
CA SER A 157 -3.32 -14.66 -10.21
C SER A 157 -2.57 -15.87 -10.75
N ALA A 158 -1.77 -16.53 -9.91
CA ALA A 158 -1.00 -17.71 -10.27
C ALA A 158 -0.82 -18.65 -9.07
N ARG A 159 -0.45 -19.90 -9.33
CA ARG A 159 -0.13 -20.88 -8.28
C ARG A 159 1.36 -21.19 -8.29
N LEU A 160 1.98 -21.11 -7.12
CA LEU A 160 3.41 -21.38 -6.95
C LEU A 160 3.65 -22.80 -6.43
N PRO A 161 4.76 -23.45 -6.84
CA PRO A 161 5.13 -24.77 -6.35
C PRO A 161 5.63 -24.71 -4.89
N PRO A 162 5.59 -25.83 -4.14
CA PRO A 162 6.10 -25.89 -2.78
C PRO A 162 7.59 -25.51 -2.64
N SER A 163 8.39 -25.57 -3.72
CA SER A 163 9.77 -25.10 -3.72
C SER A 163 9.90 -23.59 -3.48
N ARG A 164 8.80 -22.83 -3.57
CA ARG A 164 8.71 -21.39 -3.31
C ARG A 164 7.98 -21.05 -2.01
N LEU A 165 7.85 -22.00 -1.08
CA LEU A 165 7.26 -21.79 0.25
C LEU A 165 7.94 -20.69 1.08
N ALA A 166 9.15 -20.28 0.71
CA ALA A 166 9.86 -19.19 1.36
C ALA A 166 9.28 -17.79 1.02
N LEU A 167 8.44 -17.68 -0.02
CA LEU A 167 7.74 -16.44 -0.33
C LEU A 167 6.60 -16.22 0.65
N ASP A 168 6.54 -15.01 1.17
CA ASP A 168 5.62 -14.61 2.23
C ASP A 168 4.69 -13.48 1.74
N PRO A 169 3.50 -13.29 2.34
CA PRO A 169 2.64 -12.17 1.97
C PRO A 169 3.38 -10.83 2.11
N GLY A 170 3.27 -9.97 1.10
CA GLY A 170 3.97 -8.68 1.06
C GLY A 170 5.37 -8.73 0.45
N ASP A 171 5.87 -9.91 0.06
CA ASP A 171 7.05 -10.02 -0.78
C ASP A 171 6.77 -9.52 -2.19
N VAL A 172 7.72 -8.75 -2.72
CA VAL A 172 7.70 -8.29 -4.11
C VAL A 172 8.39 -9.32 -4.97
N VAL A 173 7.79 -9.70 -6.09
CA VAL A 173 8.36 -10.63 -7.05
C VAL A 173 8.42 -9.98 -8.42
N ALA A 174 9.51 -10.21 -9.14
CA ALA A 174 9.61 -9.82 -10.54
C ALA A 174 9.17 -10.98 -11.41
N LEU A 175 8.29 -10.71 -12.37
CA LEU A 175 7.88 -11.65 -13.40
C LEU A 175 8.73 -11.46 -14.63
N ASP A 176 9.41 -12.51 -15.07
CA ASP A 176 10.15 -12.52 -16.33
C ASP A 176 9.29 -13.15 -17.42
N HIS A 177 8.69 -12.29 -18.26
CA HIS A 177 7.83 -12.72 -19.36
C HIS A 177 8.35 -12.12 -20.68
N ASP A 178 8.70 -12.99 -21.64
CA ASP A 178 9.20 -12.61 -22.97
C ASP A 178 10.35 -11.59 -22.96
N GLY A 179 11.28 -11.73 -21.99
CA GLY A 179 12.44 -10.84 -21.84
C GLY A 179 12.12 -9.47 -21.24
N ARG A 180 10.91 -9.30 -20.69
CA ARG A 180 10.50 -8.13 -19.92
C ARG A 180 10.29 -8.50 -18.46
N GLN A 181 10.89 -7.73 -17.57
CA GLN A 181 10.65 -7.82 -16.14
C GLN A 181 9.54 -6.85 -15.72
N VAL A 182 8.53 -7.38 -15.05
CA VAL A 182 7.42 -6.60 -14.46
C VAL A 182 7.35 -6.92 -12.97
N THR A 183 7.21 -5.90 -12.12
CA THR A 183 7.10 -6.02 -10.67
C THR A 183 5.74 -5.54 -10.19
#